data_AF-A0A1C3E655-F1
#
_entry.id   AF-A0A1C3E655-F1
#
_cell.length_a   1.000
_cell.length_b   1.000
_cell.length_c   1.000
_cell.angle_alpha   90.00
_cell.angle_beta   90.00
_cell.angle_gamma   90.00
#
_symmetry.space_group_name_H-M   'P 1'
#
loop_
_entity.id
_entity.type
_entity.pdbx_description
1 polymer ?
#
loop_
_entity_poly.entity_id
_entity_poly.type
_entity_poly.pdbx_seq_one_letter_code
_entity_poly.pdbx_strand_id
1 'polypeptide(L)'
;MPQETAASFRPAPEPDTRLYIPQHENWQARIKADTEKIYCYAKLPGEDFFHLILNGEIYLVGETEKYCLRCALRVGIATQDRLFWQNRVLKRSATSL
;
A
#
# COMPACT_ATOMS: atom_id res chain seq x y z
N MET A 1 19.99 48.39 -15.37
CA MET A 1 20.24 46.97 -15.07
C MET A 1 18.89 46.31 -14.80
N PRO A 2 18.42 45.36 -15.62
CA PRO A 2 17.16 44.68 -15.32
C PRO A 2 17.38 43.69 -14.18
N GLN A 3 16.52 43.77 -13.17
CA GLN A 3 16.50 42.88 -12.01
C GLN A 3 16.04 41.50 -12.46
N GLU A 4 16.91 40.49 -12.32
CA GLU A 4 16.53 39.08 -12.46
C GLU A 4 15.48 38.74 -11.41
N THR A 5 14.25 38.52 -11.86
CA THR A 5 13.17 37.96 -11.07
C THR A 5 13.59 36.58 -10.59
N ALA A 6 13.97 36.47 -9.32
CA ALA A 6 14.16 35.20 -8.65
C ALA A 6 12.81 34.46 -8.64
N ALA A 7 12.64 33.55 -9.58
CA ALA A 7 11.49 32.64 -9.60
C ALA A 7 11.52 31.86 -8.27
N SER A 8 10.52 32.09 -7.41
CA SER A 8 10.40 31.37 -6.15
C SER A 8 10.28 29.87 -6.45
N PHE A 9 11.31 29.09 -6.13
CA PHE A 9 11.22 27.63 -6.15
C PHE A 9 10.25 27.21 -5.05
N ARG A 10 8.98 27.04 -5.41
CA ARG A 10 8.03 26.33 -4.55
C ARG A 10 8.17 24.86 -4.89
N PRO A 11 8.61 24.01 -3.95
CA PRO A 11 8.59 22.57 -4.19
C PRO A 11 7.16 22.15 -4.51
N ALA A 12 7.01 21.23 -5.46
CA ALA A 12 5.71 20.62 -5.71
C ALA A 12 5.16 20.05 -4.39
N PRO A 13 3.85 20.12 -4.16
CA PRO A 13 3.27 19.49 -2.97
C PRO A 13 3.61 18.00 -2.97
N GLU A 14 4.11 17.51 -1.84
CA GLU A 14 4.41 16.09 -1.66
C GLU A 14 3.16 15.26 -1.97
N PRO A 15 3.30 14.15 -2.73
CA PRO A 15 2.17 13.29 -3.03
C PRO A 15 1.56 12.71 -1.75
N ASP A 16 0.25 12.50 -1.73
CA ASP A 16 -0.43 11.81 -0.64
C ASP A 16 -0.03 10.32 -0.66
N THR A 17 0.87 9.91 0.23
CA THR A 17 1.42 8.55 0.30
C THR A 17 0.71 7.67 1.32
N ARG A 18 -0.46 8.09 1.80
CA ARG A 18 -1.24 7.32 2.78
C ARG A 18 -1.69 5.99 2.17
N LEU A 19 -1.61 4.96 3.00
CA LEU A 19 -2.11 3.62 2.71
C LEU A 19 -3.10 3.23 3.80
N TYR A 20 -4.17 2.59 3.38
CA TYR A 20 -5.23 2.10 4.24
C TYR A 20 -5.40 0.60 4.02
N ILE A 21 -5.71 -0.13 5.09
CA ILE A 21 -6.07 -1.55 5.04
C ILE A 21 -7.53 -1.62 5.47
N PRO A 22 -8.49 -1.82 4.55
CA PRO A 22 -9.90 -1.74 4.90
C PRO A 22 -10.38 -2.79 5.92
N GLN A 23 -9.76 -3.97 5.97
CA GLN A 23 -10.03 -5.05 6.93
C GLN A 23 -8.76 -5.25 7.77
N HIS A 24 -8.42 -4.25 8.58
CA HIS A 24 -7.12 -4.11 9.24
C HIS A 24 -6.91 -5.03 10.44
N GLU A 25 -7.97 -5.61 10.99
CA GLU A 25 -7.97 -6.29 12.28
C GLU A 25 -6.96 -7.45 12.34
N ASN A 26 -6.75 -8.14 11.22
CA ASN A 26 -5.86 -9.29 11.11
C ASN A 26 -4.54 -8.97 10.39
N TRP A 27 -4.22 -7.69 10.19
CA TRP A 27 -3.04 -7.25 9.44
C TRP A 27 -2.10 -6.39 10.28
N GLN A 28 -0.80 -6.62 10.11
CA GLN A 28 0.26 -5.83 10.71
C GLN A 28 1.19 -5.28 9.64
N ALA A 29 1.48 -3.98 9.69
CA ALA A 29 2.58 -3.40 8.92
C ALA A 29 3.89 -3.63 9.68
N ARG A 30 4.91 -4.13 8.98
CA ARG A 30 6.25 -4.35 9.53
C ARG A 30 7.31 -3.78 8.60
N ILE A 31 8.45 -3.38 9.17
CA ILE A 31 9.66 -3.05 8.41
C ILE A 31 10.58 -4.26 8.49
N LYS A 32 11.04 -4.75 7.35
CA LYS A 32 11.98 -5.88 7.29
C LYS A 32 13.36 -5.46 7.81
N ALA A 33 13.87 -6.13 8.84
CA ALA A 33 15.13 -5.76 9.49
C ALA A 33 16.11 -6.92 9.73
N ASP A 34 15.65 -8.17 9.67
CA ASP A 34 16.48 -9.37 9.88
C ASP A 34 17.21 -9.80 8.60
N THR A 35 17.96 -10.90 8.65
CA THR A 35 18.65 -11.49 7.49
C THR A 35 17.86 -12.61 6.82
N GLU A 36 16.70 -12.98 7.36
CA GLU A 36 15.89 -14.06 6.81
C GLU A 36 15.29 -13.67 5.47
N LYS A 37 15.19 -14.64 4.55
CA LYS A 37 14.53 -14.43 3.27
C LYS A 37 13.03 -14.53 3.47
N ILE A 38 12.34 -13.43 3.26
CA ILE A 38 10.89 -13.38 3.25
C ILE A 38 10.43 -13.15 1.82
N TYR A 39 9.56 -14.04 1.33
CA TYR A 39 8.95 -13.89 0.02
C TYR A 39 7.51 -13.41 0.15
N CYS A 40 7.08 -12.55 -0.76
CA CYS A 40 5.70 -12.16 -0.92
C CYS A 40 4.86 -13.38 -1.34
N TYR A 41 3.65 -13.49 -0.78
CA TYR A 41 2.72 -14.58 -1.06
C TYR A 41 2.15 -14.56 -2.48
N ALA A 42 2.09 -13.38 -3.12
CA ALA A 42 1.57 -13.24 -4.48
C ALA A 42 2.67 -13.07 -5.52
N LYS A 43 2.41 -13.61 -6.71
CA LYS A 43 3.15 -13.33 -7.96
C LYS A 43 2.36 -12.35 -8.81
N LEU A 44 3.01 -11.52 -9.62
CA LEU A 44 2.30 -10.78 -10.67
C LEU A 44 1.87 -11.76 -11.78
N PRO A 45 0.80 -11.45 -12.53
CA PRO A 45 0.49 -12.19 -13.75
C PRO A 45 1.68 -12.19 -14.69
N GLY A 46 2.13 -13.38 -15.11
CA GLY A 46 3.30 -13.55 -15.98
C GLY A 46 4.64 -13.69 -15.26
N GLU A 47 4.69 -13.56 -13.93
CA GLU A 47 5.89 -13.89 -13.15
C GLU A 47 5.88 -15.36 -12.69
N ASP A 48 7.03 -16.01 -12.82
CA ASP A 48 7.28 -17.37 -12.33
C ASP A 48 7.92 -17.38 -10.92
N PHE A 49 8.35 -16.22 -10.41
CA PHE A 49 8.96 -16.05 -9.09
C PHE A 49 8.08 -15.28 -8.10
N PHE A 50 8.34 -15.46 -6.81
CA PHE A 50 7.78 -14.62 -5.75
C PHE A 50 8.73 -13.45 -5.45
N HIS A 51 8.18 -12.26 -5.16
CA HIS A 51 9.03 -11.11 -4.80
C HIS A 51 9.74 -11.35 -3.48
N LEU A 52 11.04 -11.15 -3.45
CA LEU A 52 11.80 -11.10 -2.21
C LEU A 52 11.54 -9.75 -1.52
N ILE A 53 11.10 -9.77 -0.26
CA ILE A 53 10.95 -8.56 0.57
C ILE A 53 12.33 -8.19 1.11
N LEU A 54 12.77 -6.97 0.82
CA LEU A 54 14.12 -6.49 1.11
C LEU A 54 14.22 -5.82 2.48
N ASN A 55 15.44 -5.75 3.03
CA ASN A 55 15.68 -5.00 4.26
C ASN A 55 15.36 -3.51 4.08
N GLY A 56 14.68 -2.93 5.07
CA GLY A 56 14.12 -1.58 5.03
C GLY A 56 12.74 -1.48 4.37
N GLU A 57 12.25 -2.54 3.72
CA GLU A 57 10.94 -2.51 3.07
C GLU A 57 9.81 -2.63 4.09
N ILE A 58 8.77 -1.80 3.94
CA ILE A 58 7.50 -1.97 4.64
C ILE A 58 6.73 -3.09 3.92
N TYR A 59 6.25 -4.06 4.69
CA TYR A 59 5.44 -5.17 4.19
C TYR A 59 4.29 -5.46 5.16
N LEU A 60 3.25 -6.13 4.66
CA LEU A 60 2.09 -6.53 5.44
C LEU A 60 2.19 -7.98 5.84
N VAL A 61 1.80 -8.28 7.08
CA VAL A 61 1.73 -9.62 7.66
C VAL A 61 0.29 -9.89 8.07
N GLY A 62 -0.31 -10.91 7.45
CA GLY A 62 -1.59 -11.48 7.85
C GLY A 62 -1.38 -12.71 8.73
N GLU A 63 -2.39 -13.57 8.83
CA GLU A 63 -2.30 -14.80 9.64
C GLU A 63 -1.29 -15.81 9.09
N THR A 64 -1.34 -16.08 7.79
CA THR A 64 -0.48 -17.07 7.12
C THR A 64 0.35 -16.47 5.99
N GLU A 65 0.04 -15.24 5.60
CA GLU A 65 0.49 -14.62 4.36
C GLU A 65 1.26 -13.32 4.61
N LYS A 66 2.19 -13.00 3.71
CA LYS A 66 3.02 -11.79 3.75
C LYS A 66 3.02 -11.12 2.39
N TYR A 67 2.86 -9.82 2.34
CA TYR A 67 2.81 -9.07 1.09
C TYR A 67 3.72 -7.85 1.10
N CYS A 68 4.51 -7.68 0.04
CA CYS A 68 5.07 -6.36 -0.27
C CYS A 68 3.92 -5.38 -0.54
N LEU A 69 4.12 -4.09 -0.29
CA LEU A 69 3.06 -3.10 -0.45
C LEU A 69 2.53 -3.02 -1.89
N ARG A 70 3.38 -3.27 -2.90
CA ARG A 70 2.97 -3.30 -4.31
C ARG A 70 1.94 -4.40 -4.57
N CYS A 71 2.18 -5.61 -4.08
CA CYS A 71 1.23 -6.71 -4.24
C CYS A 71 0.00 -6.49 -3.37
N ALA A 72 0.14 -5.99 -2.14
CA ALA A 72 -0.98 -5.68 -1.27
C ALA A 72 -1.96 -4.68 -1.90
N LEU A 73 -1.45 -3.63 -2.57
CA LEU A 73 -2.27 -2.68 -3.33
C LEU A 73 -2.97 -3.35 -4.51
N ARG A 74 -2.23 -4.13 -5.30
CA ARG A 74 -2.76 -4.79 -6.50
C ARG A 74 -3.89 -5.77 -6.18
N VAL A 75 -3.75 -6.56 -5.12
CA VAL A 75 -4.75 -7.57 -4.73
C VAL A 75 -5.87 -6.99 -3.85
N GLY A 76 -5.82 -5.69 -3.53
CA GLY A 76 -6.87 -4.99 -2.80
C GLY A 76 -6.86 -5.18 -1.28
N ILE A 77 -5.77 -5.68 -0.70
CA ILE A 77 -5.54 -5.70 0.75
C ILE A 77 -5.31 -4.27 1.25
N ALA A 78 -4.48 -3.52 0.53
CA ALA A 78 -4.22 -2.11 0.79
C ALA A 78 -4.88 -1.22 -0.28
N THR A 79 -5.14 0.04 0.07
CA THR A 79 -5.65 1.07 -0.84
C THR A 79 -5.05 2.43 -0.52
N GLN A 80 -4.93 3.28 -1.54
CA GLN A 80 -4.62 4.71 -1.40
C GLN A 80 -5.91 5.57 -1.35
N ASP A 81 -7.09 4.97 -1.54
CA ASP A 81 -8.36 5.68 -1.44
C ASP A 81 -8.65 6.09 0.01
N ARG A 82 -8.51 7.38 0.30
CA ARG A 82 -8.82 7.96 1.61
C ARG A 82 -10.29 7.80 2.01
N LEU A 83 -11.19 7.65 1.05
CA LEU A 83 -12.63 7.48 1.26
C LEU A 83 -13.06 6.01 1.29
N PHE A 84 -12.12 5.06 1.40
CA PHE A 84 -12.42 3.63 1.45
C PHE A 84 -13.52 3.27 2.50
N TRP A 85 -13.54 4.00 3.62
CA TRP A 85 -14.50 3.81 4.71
C TRP A 85 -15.91 4.26 4.35
N GLN A 86 -16.07 5.28 3.50
CA GLN A 86 -17.38 5.71 3.00
C GLN A 86 -17.85 4.80 1.87
N ASN A 87 -16.95 4.50 0.94
CA ASN A 87 -17.24 3.74 -0.28
C ASN A 87 -17.63 2.28 0.02
N ARG A 88 -17.15 1.69 1.13
CA ARG A 88 -17.54 0.34 1.57
C ARG A 88 -18.84 0.28 2.38
N VAL A 89 -19.29 1.37 2.98
CA VAL A 89 -20.58 1.40 3.71
C VAL A 89 -21.77 1.35 2.73
N LEU A 90 -21.57 1.74 1.46
CA LEU A 90 -22.55 1.62 0.39
C LEU A 90 -22.58 0.21 -0.24
N LYS A 91 -22.89 -0.84 0.56
CA LYS A 91 -23.60 -2.06 0.12
C LYS A 91 -23.86 -3.03 1.27
N ARG A 92 -24.91 -2.74 2.04
CA ARG A 92 -25.91 -3.74 2.45
C ARG A 92 -27.29 -3.12 2.29
N SER A 93 -27.69 -2.82 1.06
CA SER A 93 -29.11 -2.75 0.75
C SER A 93 -29.67 -4.15 1.01
N ALA A 94 -30.53 -4.22 2.03
CA ALA A 94 -31.23 -5.41 2.48
C ALA A 94 -31.82 -6.15 1.28
N THR A 95 -31.31 -7.36 1.01
CA THR A 95 -32.14 -8.38 0.37
C THR A 95 -32.87 -9.08 1.51
N SER A 96 -34.01 -8.52 1.90
CA SER A 96 -35.02 -9.27 2.62
C SER A 96 -35.85 -10.02 1.57
N LEU A 97 -35.89 -11.34 1.79
CA LEU A 97 -36.85 -12.37 1.36
C LEU A 97 -38.03 -11.92 0.50
#